data_AF-A0A522PBJ8-F1
#
_entry.id   AF-A0A522PBJ8-F1
#
_cell.length_a   1.000
_cell.length_b   1.000
_cell.length_c   1.000
_cell.angle_alpha   90.00
_cell.angle_beta   90.00
_cell.angle_gamma   90.00
#
_symmetry.space_group_name_H-M   'P 1'
#
loop_
_entity.id
_entity.type
_entity.pdbx_description
1 polymer ?
#
loop_
_entity_poly.entity_id
_entity_poly.type
_entity_poly.pdbx_seq_one_letter_code
_entity_poly.pdbx_strand_id
1 'polypeptide(L)' 'MPRKLGEQITRSGGNIFADIGVEQPEEALAKARLVEAIADLLGRKDLSQAQAGRLVSLTQPQ' A
#
# COMPACT_ATOMS: atom_id res chain seq x y z
N MET A 1 12.87 -10.83 16.76
CA MET A 1 12.03 -11.88 17.37
C MET A 1 12.28 -13.19 16.63
N PRO A 2 12.71 -14.28 17.28
CA PRO A 2 12.83 -15.58 16.61
C PRO A 2 11.43 -16.13 16.29
N ARG A 3 11.25 -16.67 15.08
CA ARG A 3 9.99 -17.33 14.66
C ARG A 3 9.75 -18.56 15.55
N LYS A 4 8.52 -18.74 16.05
CA LYS A 4 8.13 -19.93 16.79
C LYS A 4 8.07 -21.13 15.85
N LEU A 5 8.81 -22.18 16.19
CA LEU A 5 8.84 -23.44 15.45
C LEU A 5 7.46 -24.11 15.61
N GLY A 6 6.65 -24.14 14.53
CA GLY A 6 5.29 -24.70 14.53
C GLY A 6 4.22 -23.79 13.92
N GLU A 7 4.57 -22.54 13.58
CA GLU A 7 3.63 -21.63 12.89
C GLU A 7 3.51 -22.02 11.41
N GLN A 8 2.28 -22.29 10.95
CA GLN A 8 2.02 -22.55 9.53
C GLN A 8 2.19 -21.23 8.77
N ILE A 9 3.20 -21.18 7.90
CA ILE A 9 3.48 -20.03 7.05
C ILE A 9 2.88 -20.29 5.68
N THR A 10 1.88 -19.50 5.30
CA THR A 10 1.36 -19.48 3.94
C THR A 10 2.15 -18.48 3.12
N ARG A 11 2.69 -18.92 1.98
CA ARG A 11 3.35 -18.02 1.03
C ARG A 11 2.28 -17.19 0.32
N SER A 12 2.49 -15.88 0.24
CA SER A 12 1.61 -14.97 -0.53
C SER A 12 1.53 -15.38 -2.00
N GLY A 13 0.33 -15.25 -2.59
CA GLY A 13 0.10 -15.44 -4.02
C GLY A 13 0.60 -14.29 -4.89
N GLY A 14 1.16 -13.23 -4.30
CA GLY A 14 1.61 -12.02 -5.00
C GLY A 14 0.58 -10.89 -5.01
N ASN A 15 -0.62 -11.13 -4.50
CA ASN A 15 -1.63 -10.12 -4.23
C ASN A 15 -2.15 -10.27 -2.78
N ILE A 16 -1.66 -9.43 -1.87
CA ILE A 16 -2.06 -9.46 -0.46
C ILE A 16 -3.56 -9.24 -0.26
N PHE A 17 -4.21 -8.47 -1.15
CA PHE A 17 -5.65 -8.22 -1.06
C PHE A 17 -6.46 -9.48 -1.39
N ALA A 18 -5.97 -10.33 -2.29
CA ALA A 18 -6.54 -11.64 -2.54
C ALA A 18 -6.28 -12.57 -1.36
N ASP A 19 -5.06 -12.54 -0.81
CA ASP A 19 -4.66 -13.40 0.31
C ASP A 19 -5.50 -13.15 1.58
N ILE A 20 -5.95 -11.91 1.82
CA ILE A 20 -6.79 -11.53 2.98
C ILE A 20 -8.29 -11.46 2.67
N GLY A 21 -8.71 -11.79 1.45
CA GLY A 21 -10.13 -11.86 1.07
C GLY A 21 -10.84 -10.51 0.90
N VAL A 22 -10.14 -9.49 0.40
CA VAL A 22 -10.79 -8.24 -0.01
C VAL A 22 -11.72 -8.49 -1.20
N GLU A 23 -12.90 -7.88 -1.20
CA GLU A 23 -13.96 -8.10 -2.20
C GLU A 23 -13.51 -7.88 -3.65
N GLN A 24 -12.67 -6.87 -3.90
CA GLN A 24 -12.14 -6.54 -5.24
C GLN A 24 -10.61 -6.45 -5.20
N PRO A 25 -9.91 -7.59 -5.12
CA PRO A 25 -8.49 -7.62 -4.77
C PRO A 25 -7.58 -7.07 -5.88
N GLU A 26 -7.96 -7.23 -7.14
CA GLU A 26 -7.21 -6.67 -8.27
C GLU A 26 -7.35 -5.14 -8.36
N GLU A 27 -8.54 -4.62 -8.10
CA GLU A 27 -8.77 -3.17 -8.04
C GLU A 27 -8.00 -2.55 -6.86
N ALA A 28 -8.02 -3.20 -5.69
CA ALA A 28 -7.25 -2.77 -4.53
C ALA A 28 -5.75 -2.74 -4.81
N LEU A 29 -5.21 -3.77 -5.48
CA LEU A 29 -3.80 -3.82 -5.88
C LEU A 29 -3.46 -2.71 -6.89
N ALA A 30 -4.32 -2.46 -7.88
CA ALA A 30 -4.14 -1.40 -8.85
C ALA A 30 -4.11 -0.02 -8.19
N LYS A 31 -5.04 0.24 -7.25
CA LYS A 31 -5.07 1.48 -6.46
C LYS A 31 -3.81 1.64 -5.61
N ALA A 32 -3.34 0.58 -4.96
CA ALA A 32 -2.13 0.62 -4.15
C ALA A 32 -0.89 0.98 -4.98
N ARG A 33 -0.71 0.35 -6.16
CA ARG A 33 0.39 0.66 -7.08
C ARG A 33 0.34 2.11 -7.58
N LEU A 34 -0.87 2.63 -7.84
CA LEU A 34 -1.04 4.02 -8.23
C LEU A 34 -0.59 4.98 -7.10
N VAL A 35 -1.02 4.71 -5.86
CA VAL A 35 -0.63 5.52 -4.70
C VAL A 35 0.88 5.44 -4.44
N GLU A 36 1.49 4.26 -4.57
CA GLU A 36 2.95 4.08 -4.45
C GLU A 36 3.70 4.94 -5.48
N ALA A 37 3.29 4.90 -6.75
CA ALA A 37 3.90 5.72 -7.80
C ALA A 37 3.76 7.22 -7.53
N ILE A 38 2.61 7.66 -7.00
CA ILE A 38 2.39 9.05 -6.60
C ILE A 38 3.31 9.42 -5.44
N ALA A 39 3.40 8.59 -4.40
CA ALA A 39 4.26 8.81 -3.23
C ALA A 39 5.73 8.94 -3.63
N ASP A 40 6.22 8.08 -4.53
CA ASP A 40 7.57 8.14 -5.08
C ASP A 40 7.85 9.48 -5.80
N LEU A 41 6.90 9.93 -6.64
CA LEU A 41 7.03 11.20 -7.35
C LEU A 41 7.06 12.41 -6.40
N LEU A 42 6.31 12.34 -5.31
CA LEU A 42 6.27 13.39 -4.29
C LEU A 42 7.56 13.41 -3.44
N GLY A 43 8.05 12.23 -3.04
CA GLY A 43 9.31 12.08 -2.31
C GLY A 43 10.51 12.61 -3.10
N ARG A 44 10.55 12.37 -4.42
CA ARG A 44 11.58 12.95 -5.31
C ARG A 44 11.56 14.48 -5.39
N LYS A 45 10.45 15.12 -4.98
CA LYS A 45 10.27 16.57 -4.97
C LYS A 45 10.47 17.18 -3.57
N ASP A 46 10.96 16.41 -2.59
CA ASP A 46 11.05 16.80 -1.16
C ASP A 46 9.71 17.30 -0.58
N LEU A 47 8.60 16.78 -1.11
CA LEU A 47 7.27 17.12 -0.62
C LEU A 47 6.85 16.10 0.44
N SER A 48 6.62 16.58 1.66
CA SER A 48 5.98 15.77 2.71
C SER A 48 4.59 15.31 2.28
N GLN A 49 4.09 14.22 2.87
CA GLN A 49 2.73 13.70 2.64
C GLN A 49 1.64 14.78 2.82
N ALA A 50 1.83 15.72 3.75
CA ALA A 50 0.92 16.84 3.98
C ALA A 50 1.00 17.92 2.88
N GLN A 51 2.18 18.14 2.28
CA GLN A 51 2.32 19.03 1.11
C GLN A 51 1.75 18.37 -0.15
N ALA A 52 1.97 17.07 -0.30
CA ALA A 52 1.38 16.25 -1.35
C ALA A 52 -0.14 16.27 -1.32
N GLY A 53 -0.77 16.00 -0.18
CA GLY A 53 -2.24 16.00 -0.03
C GLY A 53 -2.87 17.35 -0.41
N ARG A 54 -2.16 18.46 -0.15
CA ARG A 54 -2.57 19.81 -0.59
C ARG A 54 -2.48 20.01 -2.10
N LEU A 55 -1.55 19.34 -2.79
CA LEU A 55 -1.37 19.44 -4.25
C LEU A 55 -2.36 18.58 -5.04
N VAL A 56 -2.71 17.40 -4.52
CA VAL A 56 -3.60 16.45 -5.22
C VAL A 56 -5.07 16.57 -4.81
N SER A 57 -5.42 17.55 -3.98
CA SER A 57 -6.78 17.76 -3.43
C SER A 57 -7.39 16.51 -2.80
N LEU A 58 -6.55 15.56 -2.37
CA LEU A 58 -6.96 14.39 -1.61
C LEU A 58 -6.71 14.73 -0.15
N THR A 59 -7.78 14.84 0.63
CA THR A 59 -7.68 14.88 2.08
C THR A 59 -7.01 13.58 2.54
N GLN A 60 -5.80 13.67 3.09
CA GLN A 60 -5.13 12.55 3.73
C GLN A 60 -6.06 12.01 4.83
N PRO A 61 -6.46 10.72 4.80
CA PRO A 61 -7.09 10.11 5.97
C PRO A 61 -6.03 10.05 7.08
N GLN A 62 -6.42 10.45 8.29
CA GLN A 62 -5.56 10.36 9.47
C GLN A 62 -5.23 8.90 9.81
#